data_AF-A0A7M1UUU6-F1
#
_entry.id   AF-A0A7M1UUU6-F1
#
_cell.length_a   1.000
_cell.length_b   1.000
_cell.length_c   1.000
_cell.angle_alpha   90.00
_cell.angle_beta   90.00
_cell.angle_gamma   90.00
#
_symmetry.space_group_name_H-M   'P 1'
#
loop_
_entity.id
_entity.type
_entity.pdbx_description
1 polymer ?
#
loop_
_entity_poly.entity_id
_entity_poly.type
_entity_poly.pdbx_seq_one_letter_code
_entity_poly.pdbx_strand_id
1 'polypeptide(L)'
;MIGKLIYCSVELERKVASLYQELASLAESGEQFASLLLKQIGLESMVHSEVLRSLGVSLGLYEETGECQTLIGDVWSRVEEAYSKIKQPGKADVRGVLKELVSLEGFVGEETYHRLLLPLLEKVLQDRDSLRLAKLVLEKIIQDEGFHEKAVNSILKY
;
A
#
# COMPACT_ATOMS: atom_id res chain seq x y z
N MET A 1 20.00 -3.19 -2.70
CA MET A 1 19.06 -2.54 -3.66
C MET A 1 17.72 -3.25 -3.65
N ILE A 2 17.68 -4.55 -3.91
CA ILE A 2 16.47 -5.38 -3.77
C ILE A 2 15.90 -5.30 -2.35
N GLY A 3 16.76 -5.46 -1.34
CA GLY A 3 16.36 -5.33 0.06
C GLY A 3 15.75 -3.99 0.40
N LYS A 4 16.39 -2.89 -0.03
CA LYS A 4 15.83 -1.54 0.10
C LYS A 4 14.48 -1.36 -0.59
N LEU A 5 14.27 -1.97 -1.76
CA LEU A 5 12.98 -1.89 -2.46
C LEU A 5 11.87 -2.61 -1.67
N ILE A 6 12.17 -3.79 -1.12
CA ILE A 6 11.23 -4.52 -0.24
C ILE A 6 10.96 -3.69 1.02
N TYR A 7 11.99 -3.17 1.67
CA TYR A 7 11.86 -2.26 2.81
C TYR A 7 10.95 -1.07 2.48
N CYS A 8 11.15 -0.41 1.34
CA CYS A 8 10.33 0.73 0.98
C CYS A 8 8.89 0.37 0.61
N SER A 9 8.65 -0.84 0.11
CA SER A 9 7.30 -1.35 -0.09
C SER A 9 6.61 -1.62 1.26
N VAL A 10 7.34 -2.16 2.25
CA VAL A 10 6.85 -2.33 3.63
C VAL A 10 6.48 -0.98 4.25
N GLU A 11 7.37 0.01 4.16
CA GLU A 11 7.12 1.33 4.74
C GLU A 11 6.01 2.10 4.02
N LEU A 12 5.87 1.88 2.71
CA LEU A 12 4.77 2.43 1.93
C LEU A 12 3.43 1.90 2.46
N GLU A 13 3.29 0.58 2.59
CA GLU A 13 2.09 -0.05 3.14
C GLU A 13 1.76 0.41 4.56
N ARG A 14 2.79 0.61 5.39
CA ARG A 14 2.58 1.16 6.75
C ARG A 14 2.02 2.57 6.74
N LYS A 15 2.51 3.41 5.83
CA LYS A 15 1.99 4.77 5.64
C LYS A 15 0.57 4.72 5.09
N VAL A 16 0.30 3.91 4.07
CA VAL A 16 -1.05 3.75 3.51
C VAL A 16 -2.04 3.28 4.58
N ALA A 17 -1.69 2.26 5.36
CA ALA A 17 -2.49 1.77 6.47
C ALA A 17 -2.85 2.88 7.47
N SER A 18 -1.83 3.63 7.87
CA SER A 18 -1.99 4.71 8.84
C SER A 18 -2.81 5.88 8.24
N LEU A 19 -2.73 6.13 6.93
CA LEU A 19 -3.51 7.16 6.22
C LEU A 19 -5.01 6.80 6.24
N TYR A 20 -5.32 5.54 5.96
CA TYR A 20 -6.69 5.03 6.01
C TYR A 20 -7.29 5.05 7.41
N GLN A 21 -6.52 4.75 8.44
CA GLN A 21 -6.98 4.86 9.84
C GLN A 21 -7.36 6.30 10.21
N GLU A 22 -6.53 7.27 9.80
CA GLU A 22 -6.82 8.69 10.04
C GLU A 22 -8.07 9.12 9.27
N LEU A 23 -8.20 8.76 7.99
CA LEU A 23 -9.40 9.04 7.19
C LEU A 23 -10.66 8.41 7.79
N ALA A 24 -10.56 7.18 8.29
CA ALA A 24 -11.68 6.49 8.92
C ALA A 24 -12.16 7.23 10.16
N SER A 25 -11.25 7.77 10.97
CA SER A 25 -11.58 8.56 12.17
C SER A 25 -12.29 9.87 11.83
N LEU A 26 -11.91 10.50 10.73
CA LEU A 26 -12.56 11.72 10.23
C LEU A 26 -13.97 11.45 9.69
N ALA A 27 -14.25 10.23 9.22
CA ALA A 27 -15.55 9.83 8.67
C ALA A 27 -16.59 9.36 9.72
N GLU A 28 -16.20 9.17 10.98
CA GLU A 28 -17.04 8.54 12.03
C GLU A 28 -18.34 9.31 12.36
N SER A 29 -18.45 10.58 11.96
CA SER A 29 -19.56 11.46 12.35
C SER A 29 -20.76 11.48 11.38
N GLY A 30 -20.73 10.75 10.26
CA GLY A 30 -21.85 10.72 9.31
C GLY A 30 -21.93 9.54 8.35
N GLU A 31 -20.85 8.76 8.16
CA GLU A 31 -20.78 7.73 7.13
C GLU A 31 -20.19 6.42 7.69
N GLN A 32 -20.95 5.73 8.55
CA GLN A 32 -20.48 4.56 9.29
C GLN A 32 -19.90 3.45 8.38
N PHE A 33 -20.51 3.19 7.22
CA PHE A 33 -20.01 2.20 6.28
C PHE A 33 -18.76 2.64 5.52
N ALA A 34 -18.60 3.94 5.24
CA ALA A 34 -17.37 4.47 4.68
C ALA A 34 -16.23 4.33 5.69
N SER A 35 -16.47 4.72 6.95
CA SER A 35 -15.49 4.53 8.03
C SER A 35 -15.11 3.05 8.21
N LEU A 36 -16.06 2.11 8.10
CA LEU A 36 -15.80 0.67 8.16
C LEU A 36 -14.89 0.20 7.02
N LEU A 37 -15.17 0.59 5.78
CA LEU A 37 -14.35 0.24 4.63
C LEU A 37 -12.93 0.82 4.74
N LEU A 38 -12.80 2.09 5.15
CA LEU A 38 -11.49 2.71 5.38
C LEU A 38 -10.70 1.98 6.46
N LYS A 39 -11.35 1.57 7.57
CA LYS A 39 -10.70 0.74 8.61
C LYS A 39 -10.25 -0.61 8.07
N GLN A 40 -11.09 -1.26 7.26
CA GLN A 40 -10.75 -2.55 6.65
C GLN A 40 -9.48 -2.42 5.79
N ILE A 41 -9.46 -1.46 4.86
CA ILE A 41 -8.30 -1.22 3.99
C ILE A 41 -7.06 -0.93 4.84
N GLY A 42 -7.18 -0.08 5.87
CA GLY A 42 -6.07 0.23 6.76
C GLY A 42 -5.50 -1.00 7.49
N LEU A 43 -6.34 -2.00 7.82
CA LEU A 43 -5.89 -3.27 8.40
C LEU A 43 -5.24 -4.17 7.34
N GLU A 44 -5.81 -4.24 6.15
CA GLU A 44 -5.31 -5.03 5.02
C GLU A 44 -3.90 -4.57 4.60
N SER A 45 -3.68 -3.25 4.42
CA SER A 45 -2.35 -2.68 4.16
C SER A 45 -1.33 -3.01 5.25
N MET A 46 -1.75 -3.11 6.52
CA MET A 46 -0.85 -3.51 7.59
C MET A 46 -0.44 -4.99 7.50
N VAL A 47 -1.36 -5.85 7.08
CA VAL A 47 -1.06 -7.24 6.75
C VAL A 47 -0.11 -7.31 5.57
N HIS A 48 -0.31 -6.51 4.52
CA HIS A 48 0.58 -6.46 3.36
C HIS A 48 2.00 -6.05 3.76
N SER A 49 2.16 -5.02 4.58
CA SER A 49 3.46 -4.64 5.16
C SER A 49 4.16 -5.82 5.84
N GLU A 50 3.46 -6.56 6.70
CA GLU A 50 4.07 -7.68 7.44
C GLU A 50 4.40 -8.88 6.53
N VAL A 51 3.55 -9.13 5.52
CA VAL A 51 3.78 -10.15 4.51
C VAL A 51 5.00 -9.82 3.66
N LEU A 52 5.13 -8.58 3.19
CA LEU A 52 6.28 -8.11 2.41
C LEU A 52 7.58 -8.16 3.22
N ARG A 53 7.52 -7.79 4.51
CA ARG A 53 8.64 -7.93 5.44
C ARG A 53 9.06 -9.39 5.58
N SER A 54 8.11 -10.27 5.84
CA SER A 54 8.35 -11.71 5.98
C SER A 54 8.93 -12.31 4.71
N LEU A 55 8.40 -11.93 3.54
CA LEU A 55 8.92 -12.32 2.23
C LEU A 55 10.39 -11.89 2.08
N GLY A 56 10.71 -10.63 2.38
CA GLY A 56 12.09 -10.13 2.35
C GLY A 56 13.03 -10.92 3.26
N VAL A 57 12.59 -11.25 4.47
CA VAL A 57 13.37 -12.05 5.44
C VAL A 57 13.57 -13.47 4.92
N SER A 58 12.53 -14.12 4.40
CA SER A 58 12.62 -15.46 3.82
C SER A 58 13.54 -15.54 2.61
N LEU A 59 13.64 -14.45 1.83
CA LEU A 59 14.58 -14.33 0.72
C LEU A 59 16.03 -14.08 1.18
N GLY A 60 16.26 -13.77 2.46
CA GLY A 60 17.56 -13.33 2.96
C GLY A 60 17.99 -11.96 2.42
N LEU A 61 17.02 -11.15 1.99
CA LEU A 61 17.27 -9.88 1.31
C LEU A 61 16.76 -8.66 2.07
N TYR A 62 16.01 -8.83 3.16
CA TYR A 62 15.44 -7.69 3.89
C TYR A 62 16.52 -6.74 4.44
N GLU A 63 16.37 -5.46 4.16
CA GLU A 63 17.17 -4.37 4.74
C GLU A 63 16.29 -3.62 5.74
N GLU A 64 16.87 -3.07 6.81
CA GLU A 64 16.13 -2.30 7.83
C GLU A 64 16.04 -0.80 7.52
N THR A 65 16.64 -0.35 6.41
CA THR A 65 16.64 1.06 6.01
C THR A 65 16.61 1.20 4.49
N GLY A 66 16.11 2.33 3.99
CA GLY A 66 16.06 2.64 2.57
C GLY A 66 15.64 4.09 2.32
N GLU A 67 16.15 4.66 1.23
CA GLU A 67 15.73 5.98 0.76
C GLU A 67 14.50 5.84 -0.14
N CYS A 68 13.32 5.77 0.48
CA CYS A 68 12.10 5.34 -0.22
C CYS A 68 11.62 6.32 -1.27
N GLN A 69 11.75 7.62 -1.03
CA GLN A 69 11.48 8.61 -2.06
C GLN A 69 12.35 8.40 -3.31
N THR A 70 13.62 8.00 -3.15
CA THR A 70 14.52 7.72 -4.29
C THR A 70 14.16 6.42 -5.00
N LEU A 71 13.71 5.40 -4.25
CA LEU A 71 13.53 4.03 -4.76
C LEU A 71 12.16 3.74 -5.37
N ILE A 72 11.11 4.25 -4.75
CA ILE A 72 9.71 4.06 -5.19
C ILE A 72 9.04 5.38 -5.61
N GLY A 73 9.82 6.47 -5.61
CA GLY A 73 9.53 7.68 -6.38
C GLY A 73 8.17 8.30 -6.09
N ASP A 74 7.42 8.49 -7.18
CA ASP A 74 6.13 9.19 -7.19
C ASP A 74 5.11 8.58 -6.24
N VAL A 75 5.11 7.26 -6.02
CA VAL A 75 4.16 6.60 -5.12
C VAL A 75 4.32 7.09 -3.70
N TRP A 76 5.58 7.15 -3.26
CA TRP A 76 5.92 7.63 -1.93
C TRP A 76 5.49 9.09 -1.76
N SER A 77 5.87 9.94 -2.72
CA SER A 77 5.51 11.36 -2.67
C SER A 77 4.00 11.59 -2.66
N ARG A 78 3.21 10.80 -3.39
CA ARG A 78 1.74 10.88 -3.38
C ARG A 78 1.14 10.51 -2.03
N VAL A 79 1.63 9.46 -1.38
CA VAL A 79 1.18 9.09 -0.01
C VAL A 79 1.51 10.20 0.98
N GLU A 80 2.72 10.78 0.90
CA GLU A 80 3.11 11.89 1.78
C GLU A 80 2.27 13.15 1.54
N GLU A 81 1.97 13.45 0.29
CA GLU A 81 1.09 14.57 -0.07
C GLU A 81 -0.33 14.35 0.47
N ALA A 82 -0.92 13.16 0.28
CA ALA A 82 -2.23 12.80 0.81
C ALA A 82 -2.28 12.96 2.34
N TYR A 83 -1.23 12.53 3.03
CA TYR A 83 -1.07 12.73 4.46
C TYR A 83 -1.07 14.20 4.88
N SER A 84 -0.34 15.03 4.15
CA SER A 84 -0.24 16.45 4.44
C SER A 84 -1.58 17.18 4.32
N LYS A 85 -2.49 16.68 3.46
CA LYS A 85 -3.83 17.24 3.24
C LYS A 85 -4.81 16.91 4.36
N ILE A 86 -4.69 15.75 5.00
CA ILE A 86 -5.57 15.38 6.12
C ILE A 86 -5.08 15.85 7.49
N LYS A 87 -3.77 16.03 7.68
CA LYS A 87 -3.20 16.50 8.97
C LYS A 87 -3.32 18.00 9.19
N GLN A 88 -3.91 18.75 8.26
CA GLN A 88 -4.14 20.19 8.42
C GLN A 88 -5.31 20.47 9.38
N PRO A 89 -5.07 21.11 10.54
CA PRO A 89 -6.11 21.37 11.53
C PRO A 89 -7.25 22.21 10.94
N GLY A 90 -8.49 21.71 11.04
CA GLY A 90 -9.70 22.41 10.63
C GLY A 90 -9.91 22.58 9.11
N LYS A 91 -9.07 21.96 8.28
CA LYS A 91 -9.14 22.06 6.80
C LYS A 91 -8.87 20.73 6.09
N ALA A 92 -9.07 19.59 6.76
CA ALA A 92 -8.81 18.29 6.16
C ALA A 92 -9.63 18.11 4.87
N ASP A 93 -8.95 17.98 3.73
CA ASP A 93 -9.58 17.72 2.44
C ASP A 93 -9.79 16.21 2.24
N VAL A 94 -10.69 15.63 3.02
CA VAL A 94 -10.98 14.19 3.01
C VAL A 94 -11.39 13.73 1.61
N ARG A 95 -12.27 14.48 0.93
CA ARG A 95 -12.79 14.09 -0.38
C ARG A 95 -11.72 14.21 -1.48
N GLY A 96 -10.87 15.23 -1.45
CA GLY A 96 -9.74 15.36 -2.37
C GLY A 96 -8.77 14.20 -2.20
N VAL A 97 -8.44 13.85 -0.95
CA VAL A 97 -7.55 12.73 -0.63
C VAL A 97 -8.12 11.39 -1.07
N LEU A 98 -9.42 11.14 -0.86
CA LEU A 98 -10.06 9.90 -1.34
C LEU A 98 -9.97 9.78 -2.88
N LYS A 99 -10.10 10.88 -3.64
CA LYS A 99 -9.93 10.85 -5.10
C LYS A 99 -8.50 10.48 -5.51
N GLU A 100 -7.52 11.01 -4.80
CA GLU A 100 -6.10 10.68 -5.03
C GLU A 100 -5.82 9.22 -4.70
N LEU A 101 -6.39 8.71 -3.60
CA LEU A 101 -6.23 7.33 -3.16
C LEU A 101 -6.73 6.33 -4.19
N VAL A 102 -7.86 6.57 -4.88
CA VAL A 102 -8.30 5.68 -5.98
C VAL A 102 -7.18 5.45 -7.00
N SER A 103 -6.50 6.52 -7.41
CA SER A 103 -5.40 6.40 -8.38
C SER A 103 -4.14 5.79 -7.79
N LEU A 104 -3.93 5.95 -6.48
CA LEU A 104 -2.78 5.44 -5.78
C LEU A 104 -2.85 3.93 -5.58
N GLU A 105 -3.99 3.39 -5.11
CA GLU A 105 -4.19 1.94 -4.94
C GLU A 105 -3.92 1.19 -6.26
N GLY A 106 -4.54 1.65 -7.35
CA GLY A 106 -4.31 1.05 -8.66
C GLY A 106 -2.86 1.17 -9.14
N PHE A 107 -2.18 2.29 -8.84
CA PHE A 107 -0.78 2.48 -9.20
C PHE A 107 0.17 1.60 -8.38
N VAL A 108 -0.09 1.42 -7.08
CA VAL A 108 0.71 0.55 -6.20
C VAL A 108 0.67 -0.89 -6.70
N GLY A 109 -0.52 -1.40 -7.01
CA GLY A 109 -0.71 -2.74 -7.56
C GLY A 109 0.03 -2.95 -8.89
N GLU A 110 -0.11 -2.02 -9.83
CA GLU A 110 0.47 -2.14 -11.18
C GLU A 110 1.98 -1.85 -11.24
N GLU A 111 2.43 -0.74 -10.65
CA GLU A 111 3.83 -0.32 -10.78
C GLU A 111 4.71 -1.03 -9.74
N THR A 112 4.38 -0.92 -8.45
CA THR A 112 5.25 -1.44 -7.39
C THR A 112 5.26 -2.96 -7.38
N TYR A 113 4.08 -3.59 -7.38
CA TYR A 113 3.99 -5.04 -7.20
C TYR A 113 4.13 -5.81 -8.51
N HIS A 114 3.41 -5.39 -9.55
CA HIS A 114 3.47 -6.07 -10.84
C HIS A 114 4.76 -5.82 -11.61
N ARG A 115 5.24 -4.58 -11.71
CA ARG A 115 6.41 -4.25 -12.55
C ARG A 115 7.75 -4.30 -11.83
N LEU A 116 7.79 -4.07 -10.52
CA LEU A 116 9.04 -4.10 -9.76
C LEU A 116 9.25 -5.40 -8.98
N LEU A 117 8.34 -5.75 -8.06
CA LEU A 117 8.56 -6.88 -7.14
C LEU A 117 8.41 -8.25 -7.79
N LEU A 118 7.38 -8.49 -8.62
CA LEU A 118 7.20 -9.79 -9.27
C LEU A 118 8.39 -10.19 -10.16
N PRO A 119 8.88 -9.36 -11.10
CA PRO A 119 10.05 -9.70 -11.92
C PRO A 119 11.33 -9.87 -11.11
N LEU A 120 11.40 -9.22 -9.95
CA LEU A 120 12.52 -9.36 -9.02
C LEU A 120 12.51 -10.73 -8.33
N LEU A 121 11.34 -11.23 -7.93
CA LEU A 121 11.22 -12.60 -7.40
C LEU A 121 11.71 -13.62 -8.43
N GLU A 122 11.36 -13.45 -9.71
CA GLU A 122 11.81 -14.33 -10.80
C GLU A 122 13.33 -14.36 -10.98
N LYS A 123 14.01 -13.24 -10.67
CA LYS A 123 15.47 -13.14 -10.74
C LYS A 123 16.16 -13.78 -9.54
N VAL A 124 15.57 -13.63 -8.35
CA VAL A 124 16.16 -14.06 -7.08
C VAL A 124 15.92 -15.54 -6.81
N LEU A 125 14.71 -16.03 -7.09
CA LEU A 125 14.32 -17.40 -6.77
C LEU A 125 14.59 -18.32 -7.97
N GLN A 126 15.60 -19.19 -7.81
CA GLN A 126 15.94 -20.23 -8.79
C GLN A 126 15.08 -21.49 -8.62
N ASP A 127 14.55 -21.72 -7.41
CA ASP A 127 13.64 -22.83 -7.12
C ASP A 127 12.21 -22.51 -7.57
N ARG A 128 11.61 -23.41 -8.36
CA ARG A 128 10.29 -23.18 -8.98
C ARG A 128 9.16 -23.19 -7.97
N ASP A 129 9.21 -24.05 -6.96
CA ASP A 129 8.13 -24.14 -5.98
C ASP A 129 8.13 -22.93 -5.04
N SER A 130 9.31 -22.51 -4.58
CA SER A 130 9.48 -21.28 -3.81
C SER A 130 9.06 -20.05 -4.61
N LEU A 131 9.43 -19.96 -5.90
CA LEU A 131 8.97 -18.88 -6.78
C LEU A 131 7.45 -18.87 -6.92
N ARG A 132 6.82 -20.03 -7.12
CA ARG A 132 5.36 -20.15 -7.23
C ARG A 132 4.65 -19.68 -5.97
N LEU A 133 5.15 -20.07 -4.79
CA LEU A 133 4.57 -19.62 -3.51
C LEU A 133 4.77 -18.12 -3.27
N ALA A 134 5.96 -17.59 -3.56
CA ALA A 134 6.23 -16.16 -3.42
C ALA A 134 5.39 -15.31 -4.38
N LYS A 135 5.18 -15.77 -5.62
CA LYS A 135 4.28 -15.13 -6.58
C LYS A 135 2.83 -15.12 -6.08
N LEU A 136 2.34 -16.24 -5.56
CA LEU A 136 0.97 -16.33 -5.04
C LEU A 136 0.74 -15.30 -3.91
N VAL A 137 1.75 -15.08 -3.07
CA VAL A 137 1.69 -14.07 -2.01
C VAL A 137 1.55 -12.65 -2.59
N LEU A 138 2.39 -12.27 -3.57
CA LEU A 138 2.30 -10.94 -4.19
C LEU A 138 1.02 -10.76 -5.01
N GLU A 139 0.56 -11.80 -5.71
CA GLU A 139 -0.69 -11.79 -6.47
C GLU A 139 -1.89 -11.54 -5.55
N LYS A 140 -1.88 -12.08 -4.32
CA LYS A 140 -2.92 -11.78 -3.34
C LYS A 140 -2.91 -10.31 -2.92
N ILE A 141 -1.74 -9.72 -2.67
CA ILE A 141 -1.63 -8.29 -2.34
C ILE A 141 -2.17 -7.44 -3.50
N ILE A 142 -1.76 -7.73 -4.73
CA ILE A 142 -2.26 -7.03 -5.92
C ILE A 142 -3.79 -7.11 -6.06
N GLN A 143 -4.38 -8.28 -5.79
CA GLN A 143 -5.83 -8.45 -5.81
C GLN A 143 -6.53 -7.58 -4.76
N ASP A 144 -5.90 -7.44 -3.58
CA ASP A 144 -6.39 -6.58 -2.51
C ASP A 144 -6.31 -5.12 -2.90
N GLU A 145 -5.22 -4.65 -3.52
CA GLU A 145 -5.14 -3.27 -4.05
C GLU A 145 -6.26 -2.98 -5.05
N GLY A 146 -6.58 -3.95 -5.91
CA GLY A 146 -7.70 -3.85 -6.84
C GLY A 146 -9.08 -3.83 -6.14
N PHE A 147 -9.19 -4.38 -4.94
CA PHE A 147 -10.37 -4.23 -4.09
C PHE A 147 -10.37 -2.87 -3.37
N HIS A 148 -9.24 -2.43 -2.82
CA HIS A 148 -9.09 -1.12 -2.17
C HIS A 148 -9.49 0.01 -3.11
N GLU A 149 -9.00 0.01 -4.36
CA GLU A 149 -9.38 0.98 -5.39
C GLU A 149 -10.91 1.04 -5.58
N LYS A 150 -11.55 -0.12 -5.70
CA LYS A 150 -13.02 -0.22 -5.87
C LYS A 150 -13.76 0.28 -4.63
N ALA A 151 -13.27 -0.04 -3.44
CA ALA A 151 -13.86 0.37 -2.18
C ALA A 151 -13.81 1.90 -2.03
N VAL A 152 -12.65 2.52 -2.23
CA VAL A 152 -12.49 3.98 -2.18
C VAL A 152 -13.35 4.67 -3.23
N ASN A 153 -13.39 4.15 -4.46
CA ASN A 153 -14.25 4.70 -5.51
C ASN A 153 -15.75 4.57 -5.18
N SER A 154 -16.13 3.54 -4.41
CA SER A 154 -17.51 3.37 -3.94
C SER A 154 -17.86 4.38 -2.83
N ILE A 155 -16.93 4.65 -1.92
CA ILE A 155 -17.09 5.68 -0.89
C ILE A 155 -17.32 7.06 -1.53
N LEU A 156 -16.56 7.42 -2.57
CA LEU A 156 -16.69 8.72 -3.25
C LEU A 156 -18.04 8.96 -3.95
N LYS A 157 -18.79 7.87 -4.21
CA LYS A 157 -20.09 7.89 -4.90
C LYS A 157 -21.28 7.82 -3.93
N TYR A 158 -21.01 7.46 -2.67
CA TYR A 158 -21.98 7.53 -1.59
C TYR A 158 -22.29 9.00 -1.26
#